data_AF-A0A5C2S1U3-F1
#
_entry.id   AF-A0A5C2S1U3-F1
#
_cell.length_a   1.000
_cell.length_b   1.000
_cell.length_c   1.000
_cell.angle_alpha   90.00
_cell.angle_beta   90.00
_cell.angle_gamma   90.00
#
_symmetry.space_group_name_H-M   'P 1'
#
loop_
_entity.id
_entity.type
_entity.pdbx_description
1 polymer ?
#
loop_
_entity_poly.entity_id
_entity_poly.type
_entity_poly.pdbx_seq_one_letter_code
_entity_poly.pdbx_strand_id
1 'polypeptide(L)'
;MFKLLKAHTALSAASPRSQVARVLQSITDGKPPGALRPPIHLGLTPRVDSPSAHDCAHGGKKSRLSSKGCKVPWQEPPGSELIVTSANLSVLLSLYKHVPDASNEALRCIANATLLVDRAHVTFINKQVSGGDFAVELLEKTTTPERIFLVPRILFLSTVSRFQASTFIRSLVESKSPCITEVIGKQVDLLSRAILSGTKLACEAMTDLSNFTFHLLLHYPKLLRTFNTLSPHFSVLIAAPMSSTR
;
A
#
# COMPACT_ATOMS: atom_id res chain seq x y z
N MET A 1 -10.43 -16.50 19.53
CA MET A 1 -9.28 -16.22 18.65
C MET A 1 -8.69 -17.47 17.99
N PHE A 2 -8.42 -18.56 18.72
CA PHE A 2 -7.88 -19.83 18.16
C PHE A 2 -8.66 -20.43 16.98
N LYS A 3 -10.01 -20.33 16.99
CA LYS A 3 -10.87 -20.80 15.88
C LYS A 3 -10.69 -19.97 14.60
N LEU A 4 -10.42 -18.67 14.75
CA LEU A 4 -10.27 -17.72 13.65
C LEU A 4 -8.89 -17.88 12.99
N LEU A 5 -7.85 -18.07 13.82
CA LEU A 5 -6.50 -18.38 13.35
C LEU A 5 -6.46 -19.72 12.60
N LYS A 6 -7.13 -20.76 13.13
CA LYS A 6 -7.27 -22.07 12.47
C LYS A 6 -8.03 -21.98 11.14
N ALA A 7 -9.09 -21.16 11.08
CA ALA A 7 -9.84 -20.96 9.85
C ALA A 7 -9.02 -20.24 8.77
N HIS A 8 -8.14 -19.32 9.18
CA HIS A 8 -7.22 -18.63 8.28
C HIS A 8 -6.09 -19.53 7.79
N THR A 9 -5.45 -20.31 8.67
CA THR A 9 -4.40 -21.26 8.26
C THR A 9 -4.91 -22.44 7.46
N ALA A 10 -6.22 -22.71 7.47
CA ALA A 10 -6.87 -23.68 6.60
C ALA A 10 -7.16 -23.14 5.18
N LEU A 11 -6.95 -21.84 4.92
CA LEU A 11 -7.09 -21.29 3.57
C LEU A 11 -5.87 -21.66 2.73
N SER A 12 -6.11 -22.22 1.55
CA SER A 12 -5.10 -22.47 0.52
C SER A 12 -5.56 -21.89 -0.81
N ALA A 13 -4.69 -21.91 -1.83
CA ALA A 13 -5.04 -21.49 -3.18
C ALA A 13 -6.21 -22.30 -3.79
N ALA A 14 -6.52 -23.48 -3.24
CA ALA A 14 -7.65 -24.31 -3.64
C ALA A 14 -8.95 -24.02 -2.86
N SER A 15 -8.92 -23.14 -1.85
CA SER A 15 -10.11 -22.85 -1.04
C SER A 15 -11.18 -22.09 -1.84
N PRO A 16 -12.47 -22.44 -1.69
CA PRO A 16 -13.56 -21.72 -2.33
C PRO A 16 -13.55 -20.22 -1.97
N ARG A 17 -13.78 -19.35 -2.95
CA ARG A 17 -13.80 -17.88 -2.74
C ARG A 17 -14.77 -17.42 -1.65
N SER A 18 -15.90 -18.11 -1.52
CA SER A 18 -16.89 -17.85 -0.47
C SER A 18 -16.35 -18.12 0.95
N GLN A 19 -15.44 -19.08 1.10
CA GLN A 19 -14.78 -19.38 2.37
C GLN A 19 -13.71 -18.33 2.70
N VAL A 20 -12.92 -17.92 1.71
CA VAL A 20 -11.93 -16.83 1.86
C VAL A 20 -12.63 -15.53 2.28
N ALA A 21 -13.69 -15.15 1.57
CA ALA A 21 -14.47 -13.95 1.90
C ALA A 21 -15.08 -14.03 3.31
N ARG A 22 -15.61 -15.19 3.72
CA ARG A 22 -16.18 -15.38 5.05
C ARG A 22 -15.14 -15.28 6.17
N VAL A 23 -13.94 -15.82 5.96
CA VAL A 23 -12.84 -15.75 6.94
C VAL A 23 -12.33 -14.32 7.06
N LEU A 24 -12.12 -13.62 5.94
CA LEU A 24 -11.74 -12.20 5.95
C LEU A 24 -12.80 -11.33 6.63
N GLN A 25 -14.08 -11.56 6.32
CA GLN A 25 -15.19 -10.86 6.97
C GLN A 25 -15.23 -11.13 8.49
N SER A 26 -14.94 -12.36 8.93
CA SER A 26 -14.88 -12.69 10.36
C SER A 26 -13.71 -12.02 11.12
N ILE A 27 -12.64 -11.66 10.41
CA ILE A 27 -11.52 -10.88 10.96
C ILE A 27 -11.96 -9.42 11.09
N THR A 28 -12.66 -8.90 10.09
CA THR A 28 -13.23 -7.55 10.10
C THR A 28 -14.27 -7.37 11.19
N ASP A 29 -15.09 -8.38 11.46
CA ASP A 29 -16.18 -8.33 12.45
C ASP A 29 -15.74 -8.69 13.89
N GLY A 30 -14.49 -9.14 14.07
CA GLY A 30 -13.95 -9.59 15.35
C GLY A 30 -13.60 -8.45 16.32
N LYS A 31 -14.52 -8.13 17.25
CA LYS A 31 -14.33 -7.19 18.36
C LYS A 31 -13.16 -7.61 19.29
N PRO A 32 -12.24 -6.70 19.71
CA PRO A 32 -11.22 -7.05 20.71
C PRO A 32 -11.85 -7.08 22.13
N PRO A 33 -11.67 -8.16 22.92
CA PRO A 33 -11.84 -8.10 24.36
C PRO A 33 -10.61 -7.41 24.97
N GLY A 34 -10.84 -6.51 25.92
CA GLY A 34 -9.84 -5.61 26.47
C GLY A 34 -8.59 -6.28 27.08
N ALA A 35 -7.54 -5.47 27.12
CA ALA A 35 -6.33 -5.58 27.95
C ALA A 35 -5.41 -6.80 27.74
N LEU A 36 -4.23 -6.49 27.18
CA LEU A 36 -2.89 -7.04 27.50
C LEU A 36 -2.74 -8.57 27.61
N ARG A 37 -2.16 -9.17 26.56
CA ARG A 37 -1.16 -10.26 26.66
C ARG A 37 -0.28 -10.30 25.39
N PRO A 38 1.00 -10.70 25.50
CA PRO A 38 2.03 -10.55 24.45
C PRO A 38 1.84 -11.55 23.28
N PRO A 39 2.52 -11.35 22.13
CA PRO A 39 2.10 -11.94 20.87
C PRO A 39 2.38 -13.44 20.82
N ILE A 40 1.31 -14.23 20.65
CA ILE A 40 1.41 -15.64 20.29
C ILE A 40 1.87 -15.69 18.83
N HIS A 41 3.07 -16.26 18.64
CA HIS A 41 3.68 -16.63 17.37
C HIS A 41 2.65 -17.17 16.35
N LEU A 42 2.52 -16.49 15.20
CA LEU A 42 1.91 -17.09 14.01
C LEU A 42 2.87 -18.18 13.47
N GLY A 43 2.68 -19.42 13.93
CA GLY A 43 3.43 -20.58 13.46
C GLY A 43 2.91 -21.11 12.11
N LEU A 44 3.77 -21.09 11.09
CA LEU A 44 3.70 -21.97 9.92
C LEU A 44 4.78 -23.08 10.10
N THR A 45 4.35 -24.36 10.17
CA THR A 45 5.06 -25.68 10.28
C THR A 45 5.35 -26.28 11.69
N PRO A 46 5.56 -27.62 11.86
CA PRO A 46 4.58 -28.71 11.80
C PRO A 46 4.33 -29.46 13.15
N ARG A 47 3.07 -29.87 13.34
CA ARG A 47 2.53 -31.06 14.08
C ARG A 47 3.26 -31.56 15.35
N VAL A 48 2.64 -31.38 16.52
CA VAL A 48 2.62 -32.29 17.69
C VAL A 48 1.27 -32.15 18.41
N ASP A 49 0.82 -33.25 19.02
CA ASP A 49 -0.55 -33.71 19.28
C ASP A 49 -1.28 -33.20 20.53
N SER A 50 -2.63 -33.10 20.39
CA SER A 50 -3.72 -33.46 21.34
C SER A 50 -3.99 -32.60 22.62
N PRO A 51 -5.10 -32.83 23.38
CA PRO A 51 -6.41 -32.19 23.16
C PRO A 51 -7.06 -31.59 24.44
N SER A 52 -8.10 -30.73 24.34
CA SER A 52 -9.34 -30.85 25.13
C SER A 52 -10.38 -29.77 24.80
N ALA A 53 -11.64 -30.17 24.99
CA ALA A 53 -12.89 -29.52 24.60
C ALA A 53 -13.34 -28.41 25.58
N HIS A 54 -14.21 -27.51 25.11
CA HIS A 54 -15.56 -27.39 25.66
C HIS A 54 -16.44 -26.45 24.82
N ASP A 55 -17.69 -26.89 24.70
CA ASP A 55 -18.82 -26.30 24.00
C ASP A 55 -19.24 -24.92 24.54
N CYS A 56 -19.92 -24.16 23.69
CA CYS A 56 -21.19 -23.53 24.07
C CYS A 56 -21.96 -23.06 22.82
N ALA A 57 -23.24 -23.43 22.82
CA ALA A 57 -24.22 -23.27 21.77
C ALA A 57 -25.17 -22.09 22.04
N HIS A 58 -25.93 -21.72 20.99
CA HIS A 58 -27.18 -20.94 20.98
C HIS A 58 -27.06 -19.44 21.30
N GLY A 59 -27.78 -18.50 20.69
CA GLY A 59 -28.82 -18.50 19.66
C GLY A 59 -29.50 -17.11 19.64
N GLY A 60 -30.02 -16.67 18.49
CA GLY A 60 -31.18 -15.77 18.45
C GLY A 60 -31.00 -14.28 18.09
N LYS A 61 -31.68 -13.92 16.99
CA LYS A 61 -32.44 -12.68 16.71
C LYS A 61 -31.72 -11.46 16.10
N LYS A 62 -32.20 -11.17 14.88
CA LYS A 62 -32.12 -9.98 14.03
C LYS A 62 -31.91 -8.67 14.83
N SER A 63 -30.71 -8.10 14.76
CA SER A 63 -30.42 -6.74 15.19
C SER A 63 -29.95 -5.94 13.98
N ARG A 64 -30.64 -4.82 13.73
CA ARG A 64 -30.24 -3.78 12.79
C ARG A 64 -28.76 -3.44 13.02
N LEU A 65 -27.94 -3.54 11.98
CA LEU A 65 -26.52 -3.18 12.01
C LEU A 65 -26.37 -1.70 12.31
N SER A 66 -26.26 -1.37 13.59
CA SER A 66 -25.68 -0.12 14.05
C SER A 66 -24.22 -0.14 13.62
N SER A 67 -23.87 0.74 12.69
CA SER A 67 -22.53 0.96 12.14
C SER A 67 -21.56 1.57 13.18
N LYS A 68 -21.52 1.02 14.39
CA LYS A 68 -20.54 1.37 15.42
C LYS A 68 -19.26 0.59 15.17
N GLY A 69 -18.40 1.23 14.37
CA GLY A 69 -16.97 1.03 14.22
C GLY A 69 -16.37 -0.25 14.82
N CYS A 70 -16.25 -1.29 14.00
CA CYS A 70 -15.08 -2.15 14.14
C CYS A 70 -13.86 -1.32 13.72
N LYS A 71 -13.13 -0.81 14.72
CA LYS A 71 -11.75 -0.35 14.51
C LYS A 71 -10.99 -1.56 13.97
N VAL A 72 -10.65 -1.50 12.69
CA VAL A 72 -9.93 -2.56 12.00
C VAL A 72 -8.57 -2.74 12.72
N PRO A 73 -8.13 -3.96 13.06
CA PRO A 73 -6.92 -4.23 13.88
C PRO A 73 -5.62 -3.62 13.35
N TRP A 74 -5.60 -3.18 12.11
CA TRP A 74 -4.46 -2.58 11.40
C TRP A 74 -4.24 -1.10 11.72
N GLN A 75 -5.03 -0.52 12.61
CA GLN A 75 -4.81 0.85 13.10
C GLN A 75 -3.79 0.91 14.25
N GLU A 76 -3.44 -0.23 14.85
CA GLU A 76 -2.45 -0.31 15.92
C GLU A 76 -1.11 -0.86 15.41
N PRO A 77 0.04 -0.33 15.86
CA PRO A 77 1.37 -0.76 15.39
C PRO A 77 1.63 -2.27 15.42
N PRO A 78 1.24 -3.04 16.47
CA PRO A 78 1.50 -4.47 16.51
C PRO A 78 0.79 -5.27 15.41
N GLY A 79 -0.42 -4.83 15.00
CA GLY A 79 -1.15 -5.45 13.89
C GLY A 79 -0.50 -5.14 12.54
N SER A 80 -0.05 -3.91 12.36
CA SER A 80 0.63 -3.46 11.14
C SER A 80 1.97 -4.15 10.90
N GLU A 81 2.70 -4.52 11.96
CA GLU A 81 3.97 -5.23 11.82
C GLU A 81 3.87 -6.57 11.06
N LEU A 82 2.72 -7.25 11.17
CA LEU A 82 2.48 -8.50 10.48
C LEU A 82 2.19 -8.29 8.99
N ILE A 83 1.47 -7.22 8.63
CA ILE A 83 1.20 -6.87 7.22
C ILE A 83 2.49 -6.66 6.44
N VAL A 84 3.49 -6.08 7.10
CA VAL A 84 4.69 -5.54 6.47
C VAL A 84 5.67 -6.61 5.97
N THR A 85 5.42 -7.88 6.24
CA THR A 85 6.20 -8.96 5.63
C THR A 85 6.01 -8.99 4.12
N SER A 86 7.06 -9.32 3.37
CA SER A 86 6.99 -9.36 1.90
C SER A 86 5.85 -10.26 1.39
N ALA A 87 5.68 -11.43 2.02
CA ALA A 87 4.63 -12.38 1.67
C ALA A 87 3.23 -11.76 1.83
N ASN A 88 2.97 -11.07 2.94
CA ASN A 88 1.66 -10.48 3.20
C ASN A 88 1.38 -9.27 2.31
N LEU A 89 2.39 -8.43 2.04
CA LEU A 89 2.26 -7.35 1.08
C LEU A 89 1.95 -7.89 -0.33
N SER A 90 2.64 -8.93 -0.79
CA SER A 90 2.34 -9.58 -2.08
C SER A 90 0.93 -10.16 -2.14
N VAL A 91 0.41 -10.72 -1.04
CA VAL A 91 -0.97 -11.19 -0.95
C VAL A 91 -1.97 -10.03 -1.03
N LEU A 92 -1.71 -8.90 -0.35
CA LEU A 92 -2.58 -7.71 -0.46
C LEU A 92 -2.59 -7.14 -1.89
N LEU A 93 -1.44 -7.12 -2.56
CA LEU A 93 -1.34 -6.70 -3.96
C LEU A 93 -2.06 -7.65 -4.92
N SER A 94 -2.05 -8.97 -4.66
CA SER A 94 -2.80 -9.93 -5.48
C SER A 94 -4.32 -9.83 -5.23
N LEU A 95 -4.75 -9.61 -3.98
CA LEU A 95 -6.14 -9.36 -3.63
C LEU A 95 -6.71 -8.14 -4.36
N TYR A 96 -5.91 -7.06 -4.47
CA TYR A 96 -6.30 -5.90 -5.26
C TYR A 96 -6.68 -6.27 -6.71
N LYS A 97 -5.88 -7.12 -7.36
CA LYS A 97 -6.08 -7.50 -8.78
C LYS A 97 -7.31 -8.39 -8.99
N HIS A 98 -7.70 -9.17 -7.99
CA HIS A 98 -8.72 -10.22 -8.15
C HIS A 98 -10.07 -9.89 -7.52
N VAL A 99 -10.13 -8.94 -6.59
CA VAL A 99 -11.35 -8.63 -5.81
C VAL A 99 -11.62 -7.12 -5.88
N PRO A 100 -12.42 -6.65 -6.87
CA PRO A 100 -12.71 -5.23 -7.06
C PRO A 100 -13.27 -4.56 -5.80
N ASP A 101 -14.17 -5.25 -5.09
CA ASP A 101 -14.82 -4.71 -3.89
C ASP A 101 -13.86 -4.56 -2.70
N ALA A 102 -12.78 -5.34 -2.67
CA ALA A 102 -11.75 -5.27 -1.62
C ALA A 102 -10.55 -4.42 -2.04
N SER A 103 -10.51 -3.91 -3.27
CA SER A 103 -9.32 -3.30 -3.85
C SER A 103 -8.90 -2.03 -3.08
N ASN A 104 -9.86 -1.16 -2.75
CA ASN A 104 -9.56 0.09 -2.07
C ASN A 104 -9.19 -0.15 -0.60
N GLU A 105 -9.77 -1.17 0.03
CA GLU A 105 -9.41 -1.51 1.42
C GLU A 105 -8.00 -2.11 1.50
N ALA A 106 -7.62 -2.96 0.54
CA ALA A 106 -6.25 -3.45 0.44
C ALA A 106 -5.24 -2.29 0.31
N LEU A 107 -5.54 -1.28 -0.51
CA LEU A 107 -4.70 -0.09 -0.62
C LEU A 107 -4.65 0.72 0.68
N ARG A 108 -5.77 0.87 1.40
CA ARG A 108 -5.77 1.52 2.72
C ARG A 108 -4.92 0.76 3.73
N CYS A 109 -5.02 -0.57 3.76
CA CYS A 109 -4.17 -1.41 4.61
C CYS A 109 -2.69 -1.21 4.28
N ILE A 110 -2.33 -1.19 3.00
CA ILE A 110 -0.95 -0.94 2.56
C ILE A 110 -0.50 0.45 3.01
N ALA A 111 -1.28 1.50 2.74
CA ALA A 111 -0.96 2.87 3.11
C ALA A 111 -0.79 3.06 4.63
N ASN A 112 -1.67 2.44 5.42
CA ASN A 112 -1.56 2.49 6.89
C ASN A 112 -0.36 1.71 7.39
N ALA A 113 -0.07 0.54 6.81
CA ALA A 113 1.10 -0.25 7.18
C ALA A 113 2.41 0.49 6.83
N THR A 114 2.48 1.15 5.66
CA THR A 114 3.63 1.96 5.28
C THR A 114 3.76 3.23 6.11
N LEU A 115 2.67 3.81 6.59
CA LEU A 115 2.69 4.95 7.50
C LEU A 115 3.15 4.57 8.92
N LEU A 116 2.68 3.43 9.43
CA LEU A 116 2.85 3.06 10.85
C LEU A 116 4.15 2.30 11.14
N VAL A 117 4.79 1.72 10.13
CA VAL A 117 5.94 0.83 10.32
C VAL A 117 7.09 1.25 9.39
N ASP A 118 8.19 1.73 9.96
CA ASP A 118 9.32 2.29 9.20
C ASP A 118 9.92 1.33 8.16
N ARG A 119 10.05 0.04 8.51
CA ARG A 119 10.59 -0.97 7.57
C ARG A 119 9.66 -1.26 6.38
N ALA A 120 8.39 -0.86 6.45
CA ALA A 120 7.41 -1.18 5.43
C ALA A 120 7.69 -0.51 4.09
N HIS A 121 8.24 0.71 4.12
CA HIS A 121 8.52 1.48 2.91
C HIS A 121 9.59 0.76 2.09
N VAL A 122 10.63 0.26 2.77
CA VAL A 122 11.71 -0.52 2.18
C VAL A 122 11.22 -1.86 1.65
N THR A 123 10.45 -2.61 2.47
CA THR A 123 9.94 -3.92 2.05
C THR A 123 9.01 -3.80 0.85
N PHE A 124 8.17 -2.76 0.82
CA PHE A 124 7.20 -2.55 -0.25
C PHE A 124 7.86 -2.28 -1.61
N ILE A 125 8.94 -1.49 -1.65
CA ILE A 125 9.67 -1.21 -2.90
C ILE A 125 10.73 -2.26 -3.25
N ASN A 126 10.98 -3.23 -2.37
CA ASN A 126 11.91 -4.32 -2.66
C ASN A 126 11.41 -5.15 -3.85
N LYS A 127 12.33 -5.64 -4.68
CA LYS A 127 12.08 -6.55 -5.82
C LYS A 127 11.24 -7.79 -5.47
N GLN A 128 11.25 -8.24 -4.22
CA GLN A 128 10.41 -9.37 -3.80
C GLN A 128 8.91 -9.03 -3.84
N VAL A 129 8.55 -7.78 -3.50
CA VAL A 129 7.16 -7.30 -3.48
C VAL A 129 6.82 -6.56 -4.76
N SER A 130 7.78 -5.80 -5.31
CA SER A 130 7.60 -4.89 -6.46
C SER A 130 6.39 -3.97 -6.30
N GLY A 131 6.10 -3.56 -5.06
CA GLY A 131 4.95 -2.74 -4.73
C GLY A 131 5.05 -1.33 -5.30
N GLY A 132 6.27 -0.79 -5.39
CA GLY A 132 6.54 0.49 -6.03
C GLY A 132 6.14 0.51 -7.51
N ASP A 133 6.60 -0.47 -8.28
CA ASP A 133 6.28 -0.61 -9.72
C ASP A 133 4.78 -0.82 -9.92
N PHE A 134 4.18 -1.68 -9.09
CA PHE A 134 2.73 -1.89 -9.08
C PHE A 134 1.95 -0.60 -8.82
N ALA A 135 2.40 0.23 -7.86
CA ALA A 135 1.72 1.48 -7.53
C ALA A 135 1.82 2.51 -8.66
N VAL A 136 2.93 2.55 -9.41
CA VAL A 136 3.08 3.40 -10.61
C VAL A 136 2.14 2.93 -11.72
N GLU A 137 2.15 1.64 -12.02
CA GLU A 137 1.25 1.04 -13.02
C GLU A 137 -0.22 1.32 -12.67
N LEU A 138 -0.56 1.21 -11.38
CA LEU A 138 -1.88 1.50 -10.90
C LEU A 138 -2.24 2.99 -11.02
N LEU A 139 -1.31 3.89 -10.71
CA LEU A 139 -1.50 5.33 -10.87
C LEU A 139 -1.74 5.70 -12.32
N GLU A 140 -1.07 5.06 -13.27
CA GLU A 140 -1.25 5.30 -14.70
C GLU A 140 -2.64 4.89 -15.19
N LYS A 141 -3.16 3.77 -14.69
CA LYS A 141 -4.41 3.15 -15.15
C LYS A 141 -5.66 3.67 -14.46
N THR A 142 -5.53 4.17 -13.24
CA THR A 142 -6.69 4.61 -12.46
C THR A 142 -7.27 5.93 -12.98
N THR A 143 -8.60 6.05 -12.92
CA THR A 143 -9.35 7.28 -13.25
C THR A 143 -10.24 7.75 -12.10
N THR A 144 -10.30 6.99 -11.00
CA THR A 144 -11.18 7.30 -9.86
C THR A 144 -10.42 8.14 -8.82
N PRO A 145 -10.96 9.29 -8.36
CA PRO A 145 -10.30 10.13 -7.35
C PRO A 145 -9.90 9.39 -6.06
N GLU A 146 -10.69 8.43 -5.59
CA GLU A 146 -10.37 7.64 -4.39
C GLU A 146 -9.06 6.85 -4.52
N ARG A 147 -8.81 6.26 -5.69
CA ARG A 147 -7.54 5.56 -5.97
C ARG A 147 -6.40 6.54 -6.24
N ILE A 148 -6.68 7.66 -6.91
CA ILE A 148 -5.71 8.74 -7.11
C ILE A 148 -5.36 9.43 -5.79
N PHE A 149 -6.19 9.31 -4.76
CA PHE A 149 -5.87 9.73 -3.40
C PHE A 149 -4.94 8.74 -2.71
N LEU A 150 -5.26 7.44 -2.74
CA LEU A 150 -4.49 6.41 -2.03
C LEU A 150 -3.11 6.13 -2.64
N VAL A 151 -3.01 6.08 -3.97
CA VAL A 151 -1.81 5.60 -4.66
C VAL A 151 -0.62 6.57 -4.56
N PRO A 152 -0.76 7.88 -4.84
CA PRO A 152 0.30 8.85 -4.59
C PRO A 152 0.73 8.91 -3.13
N ARG A 153 -0.20 8.70 -2.18
CA ARG A 153 0.15 8.59 -0.76
C ARG A 153 1.06 7.39 -0.48
N ILE A 154 0.74 6.21 -1.04
CA ILE A 154 1.61 5.03 -0.93
C ILE A 154 2.98 5.30 -1.56
N LEU A 155 3.03 5.93 -2.74
CA LEU A 155 4.28 6.29 -3.43
C LEU A 155 5.11 7.32 -2.64
N PHE A 156 4.46 8.32 -2.06
CA PHE A 156 5.08 9.30 -1.17
C PHE A 156 5.70 8.62 0.06
N LEU A 157 4.93 7.77 0.76
CA LEU A 157 5.43 7.02 1.91
C LEU A 157 6.59 6.09 1.52
N SER A 158 6.52 5.48 0.35
CA SER A 158 7.57 4.62 -0.20
C SER A 158 8.85 5.38 -0.58
N THR A 159 8.77 6.71 -0.72
CA THR A 159 9.90 7.55 -1.14
C THR A 159 10.42 8.45 -0.02
N VAL A 160 9.81 8.44 1.17
CA VAL A 160 10.15 9.34 2.29
C VAL A 160 11.61 9.18 2.76
N SER A 161 12.12 7.95 2.78
CA SER A 161 13.50 7.63 3.16
C SER A 161 14.44 7.78 1.96
N ARG A 162 15.02 8.98 1.79
CA ARG A 162 15.98 9.28 0.70
C ARG A 162 17.08 8.24 0.53
N PHE A 163 17.64 7.74 1.64
CA PHE A 163 18.76 6.81 1.60
C PHE A 163 18.33 5.47 1.00
N GLN A 164 17.21 4.93 1.48
CA GLN A 164 16.73 3.60 1.09
C GLN A 164 15.97 3.62 -0.25
N ALA A 165 15.27 4.72 -0.56
CA ALA A 165 14.48 4.86 -1.77
C ALA A 165 15.24 5.54 -2.92
N SER A 166 16.53 5.86 -2.77
CA SER A 166 17.32 6.58 -3.79
C SER A 166 17.28 5.92 -5.17
N THR A 167 17.46 4.59 -5.22
CA THR A 167 17.41 3.80 -6.46
C THR A 167 16.01 3.79 -7.07
N PHE A 168 14.97 3.69 -6.24
CA PHE A 168 13.58 3.71 -6.67
C PHE A 168 13.17 5.10 -7.19
N ILE A 169 13.47 6.19 -6.48
CA ILE A 169 13.20 7.56 -6.93
C ILE A 169 13.88 7.82 -8.28
N ARG A 170 15.11 7.36 -8.44
CA ARG A 170 15.84 7.47 -9.69
C ARG A 170 15.14 6.70 -10.81
N SER A 171 14.76 5.44 -10.57
CA SER A 171 14.06 4.66 -11.60
C SER A 171 12.71 5.26 -11.97
N LEU A 172 12.00 5.90 -11.04
CA LEU A 172 10.76 6.62 -11.34
C LEU A 172 10.97 7.75 -12.35
N VAL A 173 11.98 8.60 -12.11
CA VAL A 173 12.21 9.82 -12.90
C VAL A 173 12.96 9.53 -14.20
N GLU A 174 13.88 8.57 -14.21
CA GLU A 174 14.70 8.23 -15.38
C GLU A 174 14.05 7.16 -16.28
N SER A 175 12.94 6.54 -15.87
CA SER A 175 12.23 5.56 -16.71
C SER A 175 11.74 6.21 -18.01
N LYS A 176 11.99 5.52 -19.13
CA LYS A 176 11.59 5.98 -20.46
C LYS A 176 10.11 5.79 -20.76
N SER A 177 9.45 4.81 -20.12
CA SER A 177 8.03 4.54 -20.34
C SER A 177 7.45 3.58 -19.29
N PRO A 178 6.29 3.89 -18.69
CA PRO A 178 5.71 5.23 -18.62
C PRO A 178 6.62 6.15 -17.80
N CYS A 179 6.85 7.37 -18.28
CA CYS A 179 7.59 8.35 -17.50
C CYS A 179 6.70 8.86 -16.36
N ILE A 180 7.19 8.90 -15.12
CA ILE A 180 6.36 9.29 -13.97
C ILE A 180 5.80 10.71 -14.11
N THR A 181 6.51 11.61 -14.81
CA THR A 181 6.04 12.98 -15.06
C THR A 181 4.85 13.01 -16.01
N GLU A 182 4.81 12.14 -17.02
CA GLU A 182 3.67 11.99 -17.94
C GLU A 182 2.46 11.42 -17.20
N VAL A 183 2.69 10.42 -16.34
CA VAL A 183 1.64 9.84 -15.49
C VAL A 183 1.05 10.91 -14.57
N ILE A 184 1.89 11.69 -13.88
CA ILE A 184 1.45 12.79 -13.01
C ILE A 184 0.67 13.83 -13.82
N GLY A 185 1.18 14.26 -14.98
CA GLY A 185 0.50 15.25 -15.84
C GLY A 185 -0.91 14.80 -16.23
N LYS A 186 -1.04 13.56 -16.71
CA LYS A 186 -2.34 12.96 -17.04
C LYS A 186 -3.30 12.96 -15.84
N GLN A 187 -2.81 12.65 -14.64
CA GLN A 187 -3.63 12.63 -13.43
C GLN A 187 -4.03 14.03 -12.95
N VAL A 188 -3.15 15.02 -13.08
CA VAL A 188 -3.46 16.44 -12.82
C VAL A 188 -4.58 16.92 -13.75
N ASP A 189 -4.52 16.60 -15.05
CA ASP A 189 -5.57 16.98 -16.00
C ASP A 189 -6.91 16.33 -15.66
N LEU A 190 -6.90 15.05 -15.26
CA LEU A 190 -8.08 14.32 -14.84
C LEU A 190 -8.70 14.94 -13.59
N LEU A 191 -7.91 15.17 -12.55
CA LEU A 191 -8.37 15.74 -11.29
C LEU A 191 -8.86 17.17 -11.47
N SER A 192 -8.24 17.97 -12.33
CA SER A 192 -8.69 19.33 -12.65
C SER A 192 -10.12 19.33 -13.19
N ARG A 193 -10.42 18.44 -14.15
CA ARG A 193 -11.80 18.26 -14.65
C ARG A 193 -12.76 17.77 -13.57
N ALA A 194 -12.32 16.82 -12.73
CA ALA A 194 -13.14 16.28 -11.65
C ALA A 194 -13.47 17.33 -10.56
N ILE A 195 -12.54 18.25 -10.27
CA ILE A 195 -12.75 19.38 -9.35
C ILE A 195 -13.78 20.34 -9.94
N LEU A 196 -13.65 20.71 -11.22
CA LEU A 196 -14.62 21.58 -11.90
C LEU A 196 -16.03 20.98 -11.93
N SER A 197 -16.14 19.65 -11.99
CA SER A 197 -17.42 18.94 -11.94
C SER A 197 -17.95 18.70 -10.52
N GLY A 198 -17.29 19.22 -9.47
CA GLY A 198 -17.70 19.04 -8.08
C GLY A 198 -17.56 17.62 -7.55
N THR A 199 -16.66 16.81 -8.13
CA THR A 199 -16.44 15.42 -7.69
C THR A 199 -15.83 15.38 -6.30
N LYS A 200 -16.47 14.66 -5.37
CA LYS A 200 -15.95 14.46 -4.02
C LYS A 200 -14.56 13.81 -4.06
N LEU A 201 -13.69 14.18 -3.12
CA LEU A 201 -12.31 13.72 -3.00
C LEU A 201 -11.34 14.19 -4.10
N ALA A 202 -11.79 14.91 -5.13
CA ALA A 202 -10.89 15.33 -6.20
C ALA A 202 -9.83 16.35 -5.73
N CYS A 203 -10.20 17.28 -4.84
CA CYS A 203 -9.27 18.23 -4.25
C CYS A 203 -8.24 17.56 -3.33
N GLU A 204 -8.68 16.59 -2.53
CA GLU A 204 -7.83 15.83 -1.62
C GLU A 204 -6.86 14.94 -2.40
N ALA A 205 -7.35 14.27 -3.46
CA ALA A 205 -6.52 13.49 -4.37
C ALA A 205 -5.48 14.36 -5.08
N MET A 206 -5.86 15.56 -5.53
CA MET A 206 -4.93 16.52 -6.13
C MET A 206 -3.84 16.95 -5.14
N THR A 207 -4.21 17.14 -3.87
CA THR A 207 -3.26 17.51 -2.81
C THR A 207 -2.24 16.39 -2.58
N ASP A 208 -2.67 15.13 -2.46
CA ASP A 208 -1.75 14.00 -2.28
C ASP A 208 -0.87 13.77 -3.52
N LEU A 209 -1.42 13.92 -4.73
CA LEU A 209 -0.64 13.85 -5.97
C LEU A 209 0.42 14.96 -6.03
N SER A 210 0.06 16.18 -5.61
CA SER A 210 0.97 17.32 -5.55
C SER A 210 2.06 17.11 -4.50
N ASN A 211 1.73 16.56 -3.34
CA ASN A 211 2.71 16.21 -2.30
C ASN A 211 3.74 15.21 -2.81
N PHE A 212 3.29 14.14 -3.48
CA PHE A 212 4.19 13.17 -4.11
C PHE A 212 5.06 13.83 -5.20
N THR A 213 4.46 14.66 -6.05
CA THR A 213 5.19 15.37 -7.12
C THR A 213 6.27 16.29 -6.54
N PHE A 214 5.92 17.10 -5.55
CA PHE A 214 6.85 17.97 -4.85
C PHE A 214 7.98 17.19 -4.21
N HIS A 215 7.67 16.04 -3.59
CA HIS A 215 8.67 15.15 -2.99
C HIS A 215 9.70 14.65 -4.01
N LEU A 216 9.26 14.23 -5.20
CA LEU A 216 10.17 13.86 -6.30
C LEU A 216 11.04 15.04 -6.74
N LEU A 217 10.44 16.21 -6.98
CA LEU A 217 11.15 17.41 -7.42
C LEU A 217 12.17 17.89 -6.37
N LEU A 218 11.87 17.72 -5.09
CA LEU A 218 12.75 18.11 -4.00
C LEU A 218 13.96 17.17 -3.86
N HIS A 219 13.76 15.86 -4.07
CA HIS A 219 14.76 14.85 -3.75
C HIS A 219 15.59 14.40 -4.94
N TYR A 220 15.00 14.25 -6.12
CA TYR A 220 15.71 13.76 -7.29
C TYR A 220 16.94 14.60 -7.67
N PRO A 221 16.88 15.95 -7.73
CA PRO A 221 18.07 16.76 -8.03
C PRO A 221 19.20 16.60 -7.01
N LYS A 222 18.85 16.35 -5.73
CA LYS A 222 19.83 16.14 -4.66
C LYS A 222 20.54 14.79 -4.82
N LEU A 223 19.82 13.76 -5.27
CA LEU A 223 20.41 12.45 -5.56
C LEU A 223 21.45 12.55 -6.67
N LEU A 224 21.17 13.27 -7.77
CA LEU A 224 22.13 13.46 -8.87
C LEU A 224 23.46 14.08 -8.41
N ARG A 225 23.41 15.05 -7.49
CA ARG A 225 24.61 15.69 -6.93
C ARG A 225 25.48 14.71 -6.15
N THR A 226 24.86 13.88 -5.31
CA THR A 226 25.57 12.87 -4.50
C THR A 226 26.28 11.84 -5.38
N PHE A 227 25.66 11.41 -6.49
CA PHE A 227 26.30 10.47 -7.42
C PHE A 227 27.42 11.12 -8.23
N ASN A 228 27.27 12.38 -8.66
CA ASN A 228 28.31 13.08 -9.42
C ASN A 228 29.56 13.38 -8.57
N THR A 229 29.41 13.57 -7.26
CA THR A 229 30.57 13.73 -6.35
C THR A 229 31.33 12.43 -6.11
N LEU A 230 30.69 11.27 -6.30
CA LEU A 230 31.32 9.95 -6.15
C LEU A 230 31.93 9.42 -7.46
N SER A 231 31.65 10.06 -8.60
CA SER A 231 32.25 9.73 -9.90
C SER A 231 32.61 11.01 -10.64
N PRO A 232 33.84 11.55 -10.48
CA PRO A 232 34.26 12.80 -11.11
C PRO A 232 34.41 12.72 -12.64
N HIS A 233 34.12 11.57 -13.28
CA HIS A 233 34.34 11.35 -14.70
C HIS A 233 33.14 11.70 -15.62
N PHE A 234 31.99 12.14 -15.10
CA PHE A 234 30.77 12.40 -15.92
C PHE A 234 30.31 13.86 -15.97
N SER A 235 31.20 14.83 -15.74
CA SER A 235 30.86 16.26 -15.70
C SER A 235 30.75 16.96 -17.08
N VAL A 236 30.35 16.29 -18.16
CA VAL A 236 30.40 16.88 -19.52
C VAL A 236 29.06 17.00 -20.26
N LEU A 237 27.92 16.52 -19.74
CA LEU A 237 26.68 16.47 -20.57
C LEU A 237 25.48 17.32 -20.10
N ILE A 238 25.69 18.43 -19.39
CA ILE A 238 24.62 19.43 -19.14
C ILE A 238 25.12 20.85 -19.44
N ALA A 239 25.82 21.02 -20.57
CA ALA A 239 26.06 22.34 -21.15
C ALA A 239 26.19 22.19 -22.67
N ALA A 240 25.07 22.30 -23.38
CA ALA A 240 25.06 22.58 -24.81
C ALA A 240 23.91 23.55 -25.13
N PRO A 241 24.10 24.44 -26.13
CA PRO A 241 23.71 25.83 -26.03
C PRO A 241 22.38 26.12 -26.74
N MET A 242 21.64 27.10 -26.23
CA MET A 242 20.61 27.77 -27.02
C MET A 242 21.31 28.60 -28.10
N SER A 243 21.49 28.01 -29.28
CA SER A 243 21.84 28.74 -30.50
C SER A 243 20.65 29.58 -30.92
N SER A 244 20.72 30.89 -30.66
CA SER A 244 19.83 31.89 -31.23
C SER A 244 20.29 32.22 -32.64
N THR A 245 19.61 31.69 -33.64
CA THR A 245 19.61 32.23 -35.01
C THR A 245 18.36 33.05 -35.20
N ARG A 246 18.51 34.38 -35.15
CA ARG A 246 17.81 35.36 -35.99
C ARG A 246 18.72 36.57 -36.17
#